data_AF-A0A1G0PMF4-F1
#
_entry.id   AF-A0A1G0PMF4-F1
#
_cell.length_a   1.000
_cell.length_b   1.000
_cell.length_c   1.000
_cell.angle_alpha   90.00
_cell.angle_beta   90.00
_cell.angle_gamma   90.00
#
_symmetry.space_group_name_H-M   'P 1'
#
loop_
_entity.id
_entity.type
_entity.pdbx_description
1 polymer ?
#
loop_
_entity_poly.entity_id
_entity_poly.type
_entity_poly.pdbx_seq_one_letter_code
_entity_poly.pdbx_strand_id
1 'polypeptide(L)'
;MAKEKFAENYIMEFNPSKSYMLCFKKENKHKDQAPAPLTYFIYDINNDSVLFEESIGAGRVKWLNDYQVEISLIPGIVKGDEKQEDTNLNYIYDLRLQKKLFTTNDKGK
;
A
#
# COMPACT_ATOMS: atom_id res chain seq x y z
N MET A 1 -16.48 9.76 -0.95
CA MET A 1 -15.49 8.77 -0.46
C MET A 1 -14.03 9.20 -0.58
N ALA A 2 -13.38 9.24 -1.76
CA ALA A 2 -11.96 9.62 -1.83
C ALA A 2 -11.68 11.13 -1.60
N LYS A 3 -12.50 12.01 -2.20
CA LYS A 3 -12.42 13.47 -2.01
C LYS A 3 -12.65 13.89 -0.55
N GLU A 4 -13.52 13.19 0.17
CA GLU A 4 -13.83 13.47 1.58
C GLU A 4 -12.76 12.94 2.53
N LYS A 5 -12.13 11.80 2.21
CA LYS A 5 -11.05 11.21 3.03
C LYS A 5 -9.70 11.90 2.86
N PHE A 6 -9.38 12.42 1.67
CA PHE A 6 -8.05 12.96 1.37
C PHE A 6 -8.01 14.46 1.04
N ALA A 7 -9.16 15.15 1.04
CA ALA A 7 -9.32 16.56 0.65
C ALA A 7 -8.85 16.86 -0.80
N GLU A 8 -7.54 16.96 -1.02
CA GLU A 8 -6.88 17.19 -2.32
C GLU A 8 -5.56 16.38 -2.40
N ASN A 9 -5.12 16.06 -3.63
CA ASN A 9 -3.92 15.24 -3.92
C ASN A 9 -4.01 13.77 -3.49
N TYR A 10 -4.98 13.05 -4.06
CA TYR A 10 -5.01 11.59 -4.00
C TYR A 10 -4.92 11.01 -5.41
N ILE A 11 -4.39 9.81 -5.51
CA ILE A 11 -4.38 9.02 -6.74
C ILE A 11 -5.45 7.96 -6.60
N MET A 12 -6.20 7.76 -7.69
CA MET A 12 -7.13 6.66 -7.87
C MET A 12 -6.67 5.85 -9.07
N GLU A 13 -6.40 4.57 -8.84
CA GLU A 13 -6.01 3.64 -9.89
C GLU A 13 -6.99 2.47 -9.91
N PHE A 14 -7.65 2.29 -11.05
CA PHE A 14 -8.46 1.09 -11.27
C PHE A 14 -7.57 -0.14 -11.40
N ASN A 15 -8.05 -1.26 -10.89
CA ASN A 15 -7.51 -2.55 -11.30
C ASN A 15 -7.76 -2.77 -12.82
N PRO A 16 -7.08 -3.72 -13.49
CA PRO A 16 -7.20 -3.91 -14.94
C PRO A 16 -8.65 -4.14 -15.43
N SER A 17 -9.46 -4.91 -14.70
CA SER A 17 -10.87 -5.16 -15.01
C SER A 17 -11.82 -4.02 -14.64
N LYS A 18 -11.33 -2.98 -13.94
CA LYS A 18 -12.10 -1.84 -13.42
C LYS A 18 -13.22 -2.21 -12.43
N SER A 19 -13.10 -3.35 -11.76
CA SER A 19 -13.99 -3.77 -10.68
C SER A 19 -13.60 -3.22 -9.31
N TYR A 20 -12.33 -2.86 -9.14
CA TYR A 20 -11.78 -2.32 -7.90
C TYR A 20 -10.99 -1.04 -8.16
N MET A 21 -10.89 -0.21 -7.12
CA MET A 21 -10.15 1.04 -7.17
C MET A 21 -9.21 1.15 -5.97
N LEU A 22 -7.93 1.34 -6.25
CA LEU A 22 -6.90 1.64 -5.27
C LEU A 22 -6.83 3.15 -5.11
N CYS A 23 -7.02 3.62 -3.88
CA CYS A 23 -6.96 5.04 -3.53
C CYS A 23 -5.83 5.27 -2.54
N PHE A 24 -4.96 6.23 -2.81
CA PHE A 24 -3.90 6.59 -1.88
C PHE A 24 -3.55 8.06 -1.97
N LYS A 25 -3.05 8.62 -0.87
CA LYS A 25 -2.64 10.02 -0.83
C LYS A 25 -1.36 10.24 -1.64
N LYS A 26 -1.37 11.23 -2.52
CA LYS A 26 -0.19 11.70 -3.26
C LYS A 26 0.57 12.70 -2.39
N GLU A 27 1.64 12.24 -1.78
CA GLU A 27 2.58 13.08 -1.05
C GLU A 27 3.41 13.92 -2.04
N ASN A 28 3.21 15.24 -2.05
CA ASN A 28 4.07 16.18 -2.78
C ASN A 28 5.37 16.40 -1.99
N LYS A 29 6.33 15.47 -2.11
CA LYS A 29 7.62 15.62 -1.42
C LYS A 29 8.55 16.56 -2.17
N HIS A 30 9.08 17.54 -1.45
CA HIS A 30 10.34 18.20 -1.81
C HIS A 30 11.50 17.24 -1.54
N LYS A 31 12.60 17.34 -2.31
CA LYS A 31 13.75 16.40 -2.22
C LYS A 31 14.38 16.30 -0.82
N ASP A 32 14.19 17.31 0.03
CA ASP A 32 14.80 17.40 1.37
C ASP A 32 13.87 16.98 2.52
N GLN A 33 12.65 16.52 2.23
CA GLN A 33 11.70 16.11 3.26
C GLN A 33 11.79 14.63 3.59
N ALA A 34 11.61 14.32 4.89
CA ALA A 34 11.59 12.96 5.38
C ALA A 34 10.50 12.14 4.65
N PRO A 35 10.72 10.83 4.45
CA PRO A 35 9.71 9.97 3.87
C PRO A 35 8.44 9.90 4.74
N ALA A 36 7.42 10.68 4.38
CA ALA A 36 6.09 10.65 4.97
C ALA A 36 5.36 9.29 4.78
N PRO A 37 4.47 8.94 5.72
CA PRO A 37 3.64 7.74 5.67
C PRO A 37 2.66 7.75 4.50
N LEU A 38 2.28 6.56 4.03
CA LEU A 38 1.33 6.37 2.94
C LEU A 38 0.08 5.69 3.48
N THR A 39 -1.06 6.38 3.43
CA THR A 39 -2.37 5.80 3.69
C THR A 39 -3.03 5.44 2.37
N TYR A 40 -3.55 4.21 2.29
CA TYR A 40 -4.24 3.70 1.11
C TYR A 40 -5.46 2.86 1.51
N PHE A 41 -6.41 2.75 0.57
CA PHE A 41 -7.54 1.84 0.69
C PHE A 41 -7.92 1.25 -0.67
N ILE A 42 -8.59 0.11 -0.63
CA ILE A 42 -9.09 -0.62 -1.79
C ILE A 42 -10.61 -0.60 -1.74
N TYR A 43 -11.21 -0.13 -2.82
CA TYR A 43 -12.65 0.06 -2.95
C TYR A 43 -13.25 -0.96 -3.92
N ASP A 44 -14.35 -1.59 -3.52
CA ASP A 44 -15.22 -2.38 -4.39
C ASP A 44 -16.29 -1.49 -5.01
N ILE A 45 -16.23 -1.34 -6.32
CA ILE A 45 -17.14 -0.48 -7.08
C ILE A 45 -18.53 -1.09 -7.17
N ASN A 46 -18.64 -2.41 -7.23
CA ASN A 46 -19.92 -3.10 -7.40
C ASN A 46 -20.71 -3.11 -6.08
N ASN A 47 -20.00 -3.26 -4.96
CA ASN A 47 -20.58 -3.36 -3.63
C ASN A 47 -20.56 -2.04 -2.85
N ASP A 48 -20.10 -0.95 -3.47
CA ASP A 48 -20.00 0.39 -2.88
C ASP A 48 -19.33 0.39 -1.48
N SER A 49 -18.23 -0.36 -1.32
CA SER A 49 -17.63 -0.60 -0.01
C SER A 49 -16.10 -0.62 -0.02
N VAL A 50 -15.49 -0.25 1.11
CA VAL A 50 -14.03 -0.36 1.32
C VAL A 50 -13.71 -1.78 1.77
N LEU A 51 -12.93 -2.50 0.99
CA LEU A 51 -12.50 -3.88 1.29
C LEU A 51 -11.30 -3.91 2.24
N PHE A 52 -10.43 -2.91 2.13
CA PHE A 52 -9.19 -2.85 2.89
C PHE A 52 -8.71 -1.41 3.03
N GLU A 53 -8.20 -1.04 4.20
CA GLU A 53 -7.61 0.27 4.48
C GLU A 53 -6.41 0.08 5.40
N GLU A 54 -5.30 0.72 5.08
CA GLU A 54 -4.08 0.64 5.88
C GLU A 54 -3.25 1.91 5.73
N SER A 55 -2.50 2.24 6.79
CA SER A 55 -1.45 3.24 6.76
C SER A 55 -0.11 2.56 6.99
N ILE A 56 0.78 2.68 6.02
CA ILE A 56 2.16 2.20 6.11
C ILE A 56 3.10 3.38 6.30
N GLY A 57 4.37 3.07 6.62
CA GLY A 57 5.45 4.05 6.56
C GLY A 57 5.68 4.55 5.13
N ALA A 58 6.89 5.02 4.84
CA ALA A 58 7.21 5.38 3.47
C ALA A 58 7.18 4.14 2.57
N GLY A 59 6.47 4.24 1.44
CA GLY A 59 6.31 3.11 0.55
C GLY A 59 5.61 3.46 -0.75
N ARG A 60 5.25 2.42 -1.49
CA ARG A 60 4.47 2.46 -2.72
C ARG A 60 3.42 1.37 -2.69
N VAL A 61 2.28 1.65 -3.31
CA VAL A 61 1.20 0.69 -3.55
C VAL A 61 0.85 0.72 -5.02
N LYS A 62 0.61 -0.45 -5.62
CA LYS A 62 0.18 -0.57 -7.02
C LYS A 62 -0.54 -1.89 -7.27
N TRP A 63 -1.34 -1.95 -8.31
CA TRP A 63 -1.92 -3.21 -8.79
C TRP A 63 -0.86 -4.12 -9.41
N LEU A 64 -0.90 -5.41 -9.09
CA LEU A 64 -0.20 -6.47 -9.83
C LEU A 64 -1.11 -7.12 -10.88
N ASN A 65 -2.39 -7.29 -10.52
CA ASN A 65 -3.45 -7.84 -11.38
C ASN A 65 -4.81 -7.44 -10.79
N ASP A 66 -5.90 -8.04 -11.30
CA ASP A 66 -7.27 -7.73 -10.88
C ASP A 66 -7.56 -7.90 -9.39
N TYR A 67 -6.81 -8.76 -8.70
CA TYR A 67 -7.11 -9.17 -7.32
C TYR A 67 -5.93 -9.02 -6.37
N GLN A 68 -4.81 -8.45 -6.83
CA GLN A 68 -3.59 -8.38 -6.04
C GLN A 68 -2.99 -6.98 -6.11
N VAL A 69 -2.71 -6.43 -4.94
CA VAL A 69 -1.99 -5.17 -4.75
C VAL A 69 -0.62 -5.49 -4.19
N GLU A 70 0.44 -5.00 -4.82
CA GLU A 70 1.79 -5.02 -4.27
C GLU A 70 2.00 -3.79 -3.40
N ILE A 71 2.48 -4.04 -2.18
CA ILE A 71 2.91 -3.01 -1.25
C ILE A 71 4.42 -3.15 -1.11
N SER A 72 5.14 -2.05 -1.30
CA SER A 72 6.58 -1.99 -1.10
C SER A 72 6.94 -0.87 -0.14
N LEU A 73 7.52 -1.19 1.01
CA LEU A 73 8.02 -0.20 1.94
C LEU A 73 9.44 0.24 1.51
N ILE A 74 9.68 1.55 1.54
CA ILE A 74 11.01 2.13 1.32
C ILE A 74 11.71 2.14 2.68
N PRO A 75 12.85 1.44 2.83
CA PRO A 75 13.63 1.48 4.06
C PRO A 75 14.03 2.92 4.40
N GLY A 76 13.77 3.34 5.64
CA GLY A 76 14.25 4.60 6.20
C GLY A 76 15.25 4.35 7.33
N ILE A 77 15.88 5.42 7.83
CA ILE A 77 16.65 5.37 9.07
C ILE A 77 15.65 5.19 10.22
N VAL A 78 15.50 3.94 10.66
CA VAL A 78 14.82 3.60 11.91
C VAL A 78 15.65 4.23 13.03
N LYS A 79 15.13 5.27 13.68
CA LYS A 79 15.74 5.79 14.91
C LYS A 79 15.47 4.76 16.02
N GLY A 80 16.49 3.94 16.29
CA GLY A 80 16.73 3.29 17.58
C GLY A 80 15.73 2.21 18.00
N ASP A 81 16.27 1.03 18.33
CA ASP A 81 15.72 0.07 19.29
C ASP A 81 14.56 -0.86 18.89
N GLU A 82 14.20 -0.95 17.61
CA GLU A 82 13.41 -2.09 17.13
C GLU A 82 14.31 -3.01 16.28
N LYS A 83 14.56 -4.20 16.83
CA LYS A 83 15.45 -5.23 16.26
C LYS A 83 15.22 -5.39 14.75
N GLN A 84 16.32 -5.30 14.01
CA GLN A 84 16.44 -5.63 12.59
C GLN A 84 16.26 -7.14 12.33
N GLU A 85 15.06 -7.67 12.56
CA GLU A 85 14.71 -9.05 12.18
C GLU A 85 13.28 -9.06 11.64
N ASP A 86 13.11 -8.66 10.37
CA ASP A 86 12.14 -9.21 9.40
C ASP A 86 12.01 -8.29 8.17
N THR A 87 13.09 -8.23 7.39
CA THR A 87 13.17 -7.52 6.10
C THR A 87 12.43 -8.27 4.98
N ASN A 88 11.14 -8.55 5.16
CA ASN A 88 10.20 -8.68 4.04
C ASN A 88 9.32 -7.43 4.00
N LEU A 89 9.96 -6.32 3.65
CA LEU A 89 9.36 -4.99 3.52
C LEU A 89 8.37 -4.87 2.36
N ASN A 90 8.15 -5.95 1.61
CA ASN A 90 7.20 -6.03 0.52
C ASN A 90 6.21 -7.17 0.81
N TYR A 91 4.93 -6.91 0.58
CA TYR A 91 3.89 -7.94 0.67
C TYR A 91 2.85 -7.72 -0.42
N ILE A 92 2.13 -8.78 -0.74
CA ILE A 92 1.00 -8.73 -1.67
C ILE A 92 -0.27 -8.86 -0.85
N TYR A 93 -1.21 -7.94 -1.03
CA TYR A 93 -2.56 -8.13 -0.52
C TYR A 93 -3.43 -8.78 -1.61
N ASP A 94 -3.89 -10.01 -1.36
CA ASP A 94 -4.81 -10.72 -2.26
C ASP A 94 -6.26 -10.49 -1.80
N LEU A 95 -7.05 -9.82 -2.64
CA LEU A 95 -8.44 -9.44 -2.37
C LEU A 95 -9.36 -10.66 -2.23
N ARG A 96 -9.07 -11.77 -2.93
CA ARG A 96 -9.91 -12.98 -2.89
C ARG A 96 -9.71 -13.73 -1.58
N LEU A 97 -8.47 -13.75 -1.10
CA LEU A 97 -8.11 -14.38 0.18
C LEU A 97 -8.31 -13.44 1.37
N GLN A 98 -8.43 -12.14 1.11
CA GLN A 98 -8.41 -11.06 2.11
C GLN A 98 -7.20 -11.18 3.05
N LYS A 99 -6.04 -11.53 2.50
CA LYS A 99 -4.83 -11.85 3.25
C LYS A 99 -3.59 -11.17 2.67
N LYS A 100 -2.67 -10.84 3.56
CA LYS A 100 -1.31 -10.41 3.22
C LYS A 100 -0.45 -11.66 2.98
N LEU A 101 0.15 -11.72 1.80
CA LEU A 101 1.10 -12.74 1.38
C LEU A 101 2.48 -12.12 1.46
N PHE A 102 3.29 -12.61 2.41
CA PHE A 102 4.67 -12.20 2.57
C PHE A 102 5.53 -13.13 1.71
N THR A 103 6.35 -12.55 0.84
CA THR A 103 7.37 -13.32 0.15
C THR A 103 8.50 -13.56 1.13
N THR A 104 8.57 -14.72 1.78
CA THR A 104 9.77 -15.09 2.53
C THR A 104 10.90 -15.30 1.54
N ASN A 105 11.86 -14.36 1.51
CA ASN A 105 13.19 -14.66 0.98
C ASN A 105 13.84 -15.69 1.90
N ASP A 106 13.46 -16.95 1.74
CA ASP A 106 14.15 -18.08 2.33
C ASP A 106 15.49 -18.20 1.58
N LYS A 107 16.50 -17.43 2.02
CA LYS A 107 17.89 -17.72 1.70
C LYS A 107 18.32 -18.93 2.54
N GLY A 108 17.75 -20.08 2.22
CA GLY A 108 18.17 -21.38 2.71
C GLY A 108 19.51 -21.75 2.08
N LYS A 109 20.53 -21.74 2.94
CA LYS A 109 21.94 -22.15 2.80
C LYS A 109 22.30 -23.16 1.72
#